data_AF-A0A9W7IKH6-F1
#
_entry.id   AF-A0A9W7IKH6-F1
#
_cell.length_a   1.000
_cell.length_b   1.000
_cell.length_c   1.000
_cell.angle_alpha   90.00
_cell.angle_beta   90.00
_cell.angle_gamma   90.00
#
_symmetry.space_group_name_H-M   'P 1'
#
loop_
_entity.id
_entity.type
_entity.pdbx_description
1 polymer ?
#
loop_
_entity_poly.entity_id
_entity_poly.type
_entity_poly.pdbx_seq_one_letter_code
_entity_poly.pdbx_strand_id
1 'polypeptide(L)'
;MQRSPSKQYSSVLTLKDGEEIVYFLISSGIVIACNLTQKCFSEYPRLLPLFSEYSVDMVECKGEILVVVLSDFFESASLRVWWYDLKTKTWNQIAAMPPAMSHEFYDKKLDINCVGAGDQIFIYLLKLCRALQLRTLRFRVKPMGRTARMFDER
;
A
#
# COMPACT_ATOMS: atom_id res chain seq x y z
N MET A 1 -8.54 9.25 -6.92
CA MET A 1 -8.23 8.40 -5.76
C MET A 1 -9.54 8.06 -5.06
N GLN A 2 -9.90 6.78 -5.00
CA GLN A 2 -11.08 6.34 -4.25
C GLN A 2 -10.62 5.92 -2.84
N ARG A 3 -11.20 6.52 -1.80
CA ARG A 3 -10.92 6.19 -0.40
C ARG A 3 -12.18 6.16 0.41
N SER A 4 -12.29 5.19 1.31
CA SER A 4 -13.24 5.24 2.41
C SER A 4 -12.97 6.44 3.34
N PRO A 5 -14.00 7.03 3.98
CA PRO A 5 -13.83 8.17 4.88
C PRO A 5 -12.81 7.94 6.02
N SER A 6 -12.70 6.71 6.51
CA SER A 6 -11.72 6.30 7.52
C SER A 6 -10.26 6.44 7.06
N LYS A 7 -10.00 6.42 5.74
CA LYS A 7 -8.65 6.52 5.16
C LYS A 7 -8.21 7.93 4.82
N GLN A 8 -9.12 8.89 4.82
CA GLN A 8 -8.75 10.27 4.51
C GLN A 8 -7.69 10.81 5.48
N TYR A 9 -7.64 10.25 6.69
CA TYR A 9 -6.72 10.62 7.76
C TYR A 9 -5.85 9.46 8.24
N SER A 10 -5.75 8.37 7.47
CA SER A 10 -4.92 7.23 7.86
C SER A 10 -3.44 7.60 7.80
N SER A 11 -2.74 7.27 8.87
CA SER A 11 -1.30 7.45 9.02
C SER A 11 -0.64 6.18 9.49
N VAL A 12 0.66 6.09 9.24
CA VAL A 12 1.52 5.00 9.69
C VAL A 12 2.69 5.60 10.45
N LEU A 13 3.05 5.00 11.58
CA LEU A 13 4.19 5.40 12.37
C LEU A 13 5.31 4.38 12.20
N THR A 14 6.55 4.84 12.02
CA THR A 14 7.75 4.00 12.13
C THR A 14 8.66 4.52 13.22
N LEU A 15 9.30 3.60 13.92
CA LEU A 15 10.45 3.88 14.79
C LEU A 15 11.67 3.18 14.20
N LYS A 16 12.59 3.94 13.62
CA LYS A 16 13.78 3.39 12.96
C LYS A 16 14.99 4.25 13.29
N ASP A 17 16.08 3.61 13.69
CA ASP A 17 17.34 4.28 14.02
C ASP A 17 17.19 5.42 15.06
N GLY A 18 16.20 5.29 15.97
CA GLY A 18 15.89 6.31 16.98
C GLY A 18 15.02 7.47 16.48
N GLU A 19 14.62 7.46 15.21
CA GLU A 19 13.73 8.46 14.62
C GLU A 19 12.28 7.99 14.62
N GLU A 20 11.39 8.86 15.11
CA GLU A 20 9.95 8.68 15.05
C GLU A 20 9.42 9.42 13.83
N ILE A 21 8.90 8.69 12.85
CA ILE A 21 8.42 9.27 11.58
C ILE A 21 6.97 8.86 11.35
N VAL A 22 6.10 9.86 11.18
CA VAL A 22 4.70 9.68 10.82
C VAL A 22 4.53 9.90 9.33
N TYR A 23 3.90 8.95 8.66
CA TYR A 23 3.60 8.98 7.24
C TYR A 23 2.11 9.11 7.03
N PHE A 24 1.69 9.97 6.10
CA PHE A 24 0.30 10.05 5.66
C PHE A 24 0.25 10.24 4.14
N LEU A 25 -0.81 9.70 3.52
CA LEU A 25 -1.05 9.90 2.10
C LEU A 25 -2.09 11.00 1.92
N ILE A 26 -1.73 12.06 1.21
CA ILE A 26 -2.66 13.16 0.92
C ILE A 26 -3.58 12.82 -0.26
N SER A 27 -4.63 13.62 -0.46
CA SER A 27 -5.65 13.40 -1.51
C SER A 27 -5.09 13.27 -2.92
N SER A 28 -3.93 13.90 -3.15
CA SER A 28 -3.22 13.84 -4.41
C SER A 28 -2.47 12.53 -4.63
N GLY A 29 -2.39 11.60 -3.67
CA GLY A 29 -1.64 10.34 -3.79
C GLY A 29 -0.14 10.46 -3.52
N ILE A 30 0.29 11.56 -2.91
CA ILE A 30 1.67 11.79 -2.44
C ILE A 30 1.79 11.29 -0.99
N VAL A 31 2.91 10.63 -0.69
CA VAL A 31 3.29 10.28 0.68
C VAL A 31 4.05 11.45 1.29
N ILE A 32 3.62 11.91 2.45
CA ILE A 32 4.32 12.88 3.27
C ILE A 32 4.89 12.15 4.48
N ALA A 33 6.16 12.39 4.77
CA ALA A 33 6.83 11.90 5.97
C ALA A 33 7.16 13.07 6.90
N CYS A 34 6.70 13.00 8.13
CA CYS A 34 7.00 13.95 9.20
C CYS A 34 7.90 13.29 10.22
N ASN A 35 9.17 13.70 10.28
CA ASN A 35 10.10 13.26 11.31
C ASN A 35 9.88 14.09 12.58
N LEU A 36 9.30 13.46 13.59
CA LEU A 36 8.95 14.11 14.86
C LEU A 36 10.18 14.40 15.71
N THR A 37 11.21 13.54 15.63
CA THR A 37 12.49 13.72 16.31
C THR A 37 13.23 14.96 15.80
N GLN A 38 13.34 15.09 14.48
CA GLN A 38 14.05 16.19 13.81
C GLN A 38 13.17 17.43 13.56
N LYS A 39 11.86 17.33 13.77
CA LYS A 39 10.87 18.39 13.49
C LYS A 39 10.90 18.88 12.04
N CYS A 40 11.05 17.95 11.10
CA CYS A 40 11.09 18.25 9.67
C CYS A 40 10.09 17.38 8.90
N PHE A 41 9.75 17.78 7.68
CA PHE A 41 8.91 16.99 6.79
C PHE A 41 9.52 16.86 5.41
N SER A 42 9.13 15.81 4.69
CA SER A 42 9.57 15.54 3.34
C SER A 42 8.45 14.94 2.51
N GLU A 43 8.41 15.30 1.23
CA GLU A 43 7.47 14.78 0.26
C GLU A 43 8.13 13.73 -0.63
N TYR A 44 7.40 12.67 -0.91
CA TYR A 44 7.85 11.60 -1.79
C TYR A 44 7.33 11.87 -3.20
N PRO A 45 8.02 11.40 -4.25
CA PRO A 45 7.49 11.48 -5.59
C PRO A 45 6.15 10.74 -5.67
N ARG A 46 5.29 11.18 -6.57
CA ARG A 46 4.01 10.54 -6.83
C ARG A 46 4.21 9.11 -7.33
N LEU A 47 3.47 8.15 -6.76
CA LEU A 47 3.56 6.74 -7.13
C LEU A 47 2.85 6.43 -8.45
N LEU A 48 1.64 6.98 -8.64
CA LEU A 48 0.78 6.72 -9.80
C LEU A 48 0.34 8.00 -10.51
N PRO A 49 0.08 7.96 -11.83
CA PRO A 49 -0.46 9.08 -12.59
C PRO A 49 -1.75 9.67 -11.98
N LEU A 50 -1.98 10.98 -12.19
CA LEU A 50 -3.11 11.72 -11.62
C LEU A 50 -4.50 11.19 -12.01
N PHE A 51 -4.61 10.61 -13.21
CA PHE A 51 -5.89 10.23 -13.80
C PHE A 51 -6.19 8.73 -13.73
N SER A 52 -5.38 7.97 -12.98
CA SER A 52 -5.63 6.54 -12.76
C SER A 52 -6.68 6.35 -11.67
N GLU A 53 -7.66 5.48 -11.91
CA GLU A 53 -8.51 4.95 -10.84
C GLU A 53 -7.74 3.87 -10.09
N TYR A 54 -7.58 4.07 -8.77
CA TYR A 54 -6.91 3.13 -7.89
C TYR A 54 -7.39 3.31 -6.44
N SER A 55 -7.29 2.22 -5.67
CA SER A 55 -7.31 2.22 -4.21
C SER A 55 -5.88 2.02 -3.69
N VAL A 56 -5.54 2.73 -2.61
CA VAL A 56 -4.17 2.77 -2.08
C VAL A 56 -4.17 2.82 -0.56
N ASP A 57 -3.26 2.07 0.03
CA ASP A 57 -2.98 2.10 1.45
C ASP A 57 -1.48 2.09 1.74
N MET A 58 -1.12 2.51 2.94
CA MET A 58 0.25 2.47 3.44
C MET A 58 0.34 1.54 4.63
N VAL A 59 1.48 0.90 4.80
CA VAL A 59 1.69 -0.06 5.88
C VAL A 59 3.14 -0.02 6.36
N GLU A 60 3.34 -0.17 7.66
CA GLU A 60 4.66 -0.40 8.25
C GLU A 60 4.96 -1.90 8.23
N CYS A 61 6.16 -2.25 7.79
CA CYS A 61 6.63 -3.62 7.77
C CYS A 61 8.15 -3.63 8.03
N LYS A 62 8.56 -4.13 9.20
CA LYS A 62 9.97 -4.17 9.66
C LYS A 62 10.66 -2.80 9.71
N GLY A 63 9.97 -1.79 10.19
CA GLY A 63 10.44 -0.41 10.30
C GLY A 63 10.49 0.34 8.97
N GLU A 64 10.03 -0.28 7.88
CA GLU A 64 9.95 0.34 6.57
C GLU A 64 8.50 0.62 6.20
N ILE A 65 8.27 1.72 5.47
CA ILE A 65 6.96 2.00 4.87
C ILE A 65 6.86 1.35 3.50
N LEU A 66 5.74 0.68 3.28
CA LEU A 66 5.34 0.13 2.00
C LEU A 66 4.01 0.75 1.57
N VAL A 67 3.85 0.90 0.26
CA VAL A 67 2.59 1.35 -0.34
C VAL A 67 1.97 0.19 -1.10
N VAL A 68 0.72 -0.12 -0.78
CA VAL A 68 -0.06 -1.15 -1.45
C VAL A 68 -1.07 -0.45 -2.35
N VAL A 69 -1.12 -0.87 -3.61
CA VAL A 69 -1.99 -0.28 -4.63
C VAL A 69 -2.82 -1.38 -5.25
N LEU A 70 -4.13 -1.16 -5.33
CA LEU A 70 -5.03 -1.87 -6.22
C LEU A 70 -5.37 -0.96 -7.40
N SER A 71 -5.02 -1.39 -8.60
CA SER A 71 -5.27 -0.63 -9.83
C SER A 71 -5.69 -1.56 -10.95
N ASP A 72 -6.54 -1.04 -11.83
CA ASP A 72 -6.92 -1.73 -13.07
C ASP A 72 -5.86 -1.52 -14.15
N PHE A 73 -5.45 -2.62 -14.79
CA PHE A 73 -4.46 -2.62 -15.86
C PHE A 73 -4.76 -3.75 -16.84
N PHE A 74 -4.86 -3.43 -18.13
CA PHE A 74 -5.11 -4.39 -19.23
C PHE A 74 -6.19 -5.43 -18.89
N GLU A 75 -7.43 -4.98 -18.65
CA GLU A 75 -8.56 -5.88 -18.36
C GLU A 75 -8.38 -6.78 -17.11
N SER A 76 -7.56 -6.35 -16.16
CA SER A 76 -7.35 -7.04 -14.88
C SER A 76 -7.20 -6.04 -13.74
N ALA A 77 -7.55 -6.43 -12.51
CA ALA A 77 -7.26 -5.65 -11.31
C ALA A 77 -6.14 -6.34 -10.51
N SER A 78 -5.04 -5.63 -10.23
CA SER A 78 -3.86 -6.25 -9.60
C SER A 78 -3.41 -5.48 -8.37
N LEU A 79 -3.19 -6.21 -7.26
CA LEU A 79 -2.50 -5.67 -6.08
C LEU A 79 -1.00 -5.61 -6.33
N ARG A 80 -0.39 -4.48 -6.01
CA ARG A 80 1.05 -4.26 -6.12
C ARG A 80 1.58 -3.65 -4.83
N VAL A 81 2.76 -4.11 -4.42
CA VAL A 81 3.46 -3.58 -3.25
C VAL A 81 4.68 -2.82 -3.72
N TRP A 82 4.82 -1.60 -3.21
CA TRP A 82 5.87 -0.66 -3.57
C TRP A 82 6.69 -0.29 -2.36
N TRP A 83 7.99 -0.20 -2.56
CA TRP A 83 8.97 0.24 -1.58
C TRP A 83 9.67 1.49 -2.12
N TYR A 84 9.99 2.44 -1.25
CA TYR A 84 10.73 3.63 -1.63
C TYR A 84 12.23 3.45 -1.41
N ASP A 85 13.01 3.58 -2.47
CA ASP A 85 14.46 3.54 -2.38
C ASP A 85 15.02 4.92 -2.08
N LEU A 86 15.58 5.08 -0.88
CA LEU A 86 16.21 6.32 -0.44
C LEU A 86 17.43 6.71 -1.29
N LYS A 87 18.12 5.74 -1.90
CA LYS A 87 19.33 6.01 -2.71
C LYS A 87 18.96 6.58 -4.07
N THR A 88 18.02 5.95 -4.77
CA THR A 88 17.59 6.39 -6.10
C THR A 88 16.48 7.43 -6.05
N LYS A 89 15.85 7.61 -4.87
CA LYS A 89 14.67 8.46 -4.66
C LYS A 89 13.51 8.07 -5.57
N THR A 90 13.30 6.76 -5.74
CA THR A 90 12.25 6.21 -6.61
C THR A 90 11.43 5.15 -5.91
N TRP A 91 10.18 5.02 -6.33
CA TRP A 91 9.33 3.89 -5.97
C TRP A 91 9.69 2.66 -6.80
N ASN A 92 9.94 1.55 -6.13
CA ASN A 92 10.24 0.26 -6.73
C ASN A 92 9.14 -0.73 -6.39
N GLN A 93 8.58 -1.37 -7.41
CA GLN A 93 7.61 -2.45 -7.20
C GLN A 93 8.36 -3.69 -6.70
N ILE A 94 8.00 -4.17 -5.52
CA ILE A 94 8.62 -5.36 -4.90
C ILE A 94 7.74 -6.60 -4.96
N ALA A 95 6.46 -6.43 -5.29
CA ALA A 95 5.50 -7.51 -5.40
C ALA A 95 4.34 -7.14 -6.33
N ALA A 96 3.77 -8.16 -6.97
CA ALA A 96 2.50 -8.05 -7.67
C ALA A 96 1.68 -9.31 -7.42
N MET A 97 0.36 -9.16 -7.40
CA MET A 97 -0.61 -10.25 -7.45
C MET A 97 -0.36 -11.08 -8.72
N PRO A 98 -0.17 -12.40 -8.61
CA PRO A 98 -0.12 -13.29 -9.76
C PRO A 98 -1.34 -13.15 -10.68
N PRO A 99 -1.17 -13.16 -12.03
CA PRO A 99 -2.27 -12.99 -12.98
C PRO A 99 -3.43 -13.99 -12.80
N ALA A 100 -3.14 -15.21 -12.36
CA ALA A 100 -4.17 -16.22 -12.09
C ALA A 100 -5.19 -15.80 -11.01
N MET A 101 -4.86 -14.81 -10.18
CA MET A 101 -5.76 -14.26 -9.15
C MET A 101 -6.36 -12.89 -9.52
N SER A 102 -5.79 -12.17 -10.49
CA SER A 102 -6.20 -10.78 -10.80
C SER A 102 -7.53 -10.68 -11.53
N HIS A 103 -7.85 -11.65 -12.39
CA HIS A 103 -9.09 -11.64 -13.16
C HIS A 103 -10.35 -11.68 -12.29
N GLU A 104 -10.29 -12.30 -11.11
CA GLU A 104 -11.44 -12.34 -10.19
C GLU A 104 -11.80 -10.94 -9.67
N PHE A 105 -10.87 -9.98 -9.69
CA PHE A 105 -11.07 -8.64 -9.15
C PHE A 105 -11.37 -7.60 -10.23
N TYR A 106 -11.29 -7.96 -11.51
CA TYR A 106 -11.53 -7.04 -12.61
C TYR A 106 -12.97 -6.50 -12.60
N ASP A 107 -13.13 -5.20 -12.90
CA ASP A 107 -14.39 -4.44 -12.90
C ASP A 107 -15.16 -4.47 -11.56
N LYS A 108 -14.52 -4.94 -10.49
CA LYS A 108 -15.06 -4.83 -9.14
C LYS A 108 -14.53 -3.53 -8.53
N LYS A 109 -15.44 -2.59 -8.24
CA LYS A 109 -15.13 -1.40 -7.43
C LYS A 109 -14.80 -1.82 -5.99
N LEU A 110 -13.51 -2.05 -5.74
CA LEU A 110 -12.98 -2.50 -4.46
C LEU A 110 -12.13 -1.40 -3.82
N ASP A 111 -12.26 -1.25 -2.51
CA ASP A 111 -11.30 -0.53 -1.67
C ASP A 111 -10.41 -1.56 -0.95
N ILE A 112 -9.20 -1.16 -0.55
CA ILE A 112 -8.26 -2.04 0.15
C ILE A 112 -7.93 -1.47 1.51
N ASN A 113 -7.79 -2.29 2.55
CA ASN A 113 -7.15 -1.93 3.82
C ASN A 113 -5.93 -2.82 4.04
N CYS A 114 -4.85 -2.26 4.58
CA CYS A 114 -3.63 -3.01 4.84
C CYS A 114 -3.24 -2.91 6.31
N VAL A 115 -2.76 -4.02 6.87
CA VAL A 115 -2.18 -4.09 8.21
C VAL A 115 -0.86 -4.84 8.13
N GLY A 116 0.16 -4.28 8.77
CA GLY A 116 1.49 -4.86 8.85
C GLY A 116 1.64 -5.71 10.10
N ALA A 117 2.32 -6.84 9.98
CA ALA A 117 2.63 -7.72 11.11
C ALA A 117 4.00 -8.36 10.90
N GLY A 118 5.03 -7.71 11.42
CA GLY A 118 6.42 -8.16 11.25
C GLY A 118 6.81 -8.12 9.78
N ASP A 119 6.96 -9.28 9.14
CA ASP A 119 7.32 -9.43 7.72
C ASP A 119 6.13 -9.64 6.79
N GLN A 120 4.91 -9.50 7.30
CA GLN A 120 3.68 -9.81 6.60
C GLN A 120 2.81 -8.57 6.43
N ILE A 121 2.10 -8.53 5.31
CA ILE A 121 1.07 -7.53 5.04
C ILE A 121 -0.23 -8.28 4.83
N PHE A 122 -1.20 -8.02 5.68
CA PHE A 122 -2.57 -8.48 5.52
C PHE A 122 -3.35 -7.42 4.76
N ILE A 123 -4.07 -7.84 3.73
CA ILE A 123 -4.84 -6.97 2.85
C ILE A 123 -6.28 -7.41 2.89
N TYR A 124 -7.16 -6.50 3.29
CA TYR A 124 -8.59 -6.69 3.27
C TYR A 124 -9.16 -5.99 2.04
N LEU A 125 -9.81 -6.76 1.19
CA LEU A 125 -10.58 -6.24 0.06
C LEU A 125 -12.01 -5.97 0.49
N LEU A 126 -12.48 -4.75 0.25
CA LEU A 126 -13.81 -4.28 0.62
C LEU A 126 -14.62 -3.94 -0.62
N LYS A 127 -15.73 -4.65 -0.83
CA LYS A 127 -16.69 -4.32 -1.88
C LYS A 127 -17.69 -3.28 -1.38
N LEU A 128 -17.85 -2.19 -2.12
CA LEU A 128 -18.72 -1.06 -1.73
C LEU A 128 -20.23 -1.33 -1.85
N CYS A 129 -20.70 -2.52 -2.24
CA CYS A 129 -22.14 -2.79 -2.45
C CYS A 129 -22.73 -3.90 -1.57
N ARG A 130 -23.74 -3.53 -0.77
CA ARG A 130 -24.83 -4.28 -0.05
C ARG A 130 -24.51 -5.55 0.75
N ALA A 131 -23.39 -6.20 0.55
CA ALA A 131 -22.87 -7.25 1.42
C ALA A 131 -21.36 -7.03 1.56
N LEU A 132 -20.89 -6.78 2.79
CA LEU A 132 -19.47 -6.63 3.08
C LEU A 132 -18.81 -7.99 2.87
N GLN A 133 -18.35 -8.26 1.65
CA GLN A 133 -17.56 -9.44 1.36
C GLN A 133 -16.10 -9.09 1.61
N LEU A 134 -15.60 -9.53 2.77
CA LEU A 134 -14.22 -9.36 3.18
C LEU A 134 -13.40 -10.52 2.60
N ARG A 135 -12.37 -10.21 1.81
CA ARG A 135 -11.35 -11.20 1.44
C ARG A 135 -10.01 -10.76 1.99
N THR A 136 -9.33 -11.68 2.65
CA THR A 136 -7.99 -11.47 3.19
C THR A 136 -6.96 -12.05 2.24
N LEU A 137 -6.00 -11.24 1.83
CA LEU A 137 -4.82 -11.66 1.09
C LEU A 137 -3.58 -11.33 1.92
N ARG A 138 -2.50 -12.09 1.71
CA ARG A 138 -1.26 -11.90 2.46
C ARG A 138 -0.06 -11.74 1.55
N PHE A 139 0.75 -10.71 1.75
CA PHE A 139 2.12 -10.67 1.24
C PHE A 139 3.11 -11.01 2.35
N ARG A 140 4.15 -11.79 2.02
CA ARG A 140 5.34 -11.94 2.87
C ARG A 140 6.52 -11.23 2.23
N VAL A 141 7.10 -10.28 2.94
CA VAL A 141 8.27 -9.50 2.54
C VAL A 141 9.54 -10.24 2.92
N LYS A 142 10.41 -10.52 1.94
CA LYS A 142 11.68 -11.22 2.18
C LYS A 142 12.65 -10.37 3.02
N PRO A 143 13.65 -11.01 3.67
CA PRO A 143 14.74 -10.28 4.32
C PRO A 143 15.35 -9.25 3.36
N MET A 144 15.64 -8.05 3.86
CA MET A 144 16.10 -6.87 3.10
C MET A 144 15.04 -6.16 2.24
N GLY A 145 13.75 -6.48 2.33
CA GLY A 145 12.66 -5.62 1.83
C GLY A 145 12.48 -5.52 0.30
N ARG A 146 13.36 -6.14 -0.48
CA ARG A 146 13.42 -5.93 -1.95
C ARG A 146 12.49 -6.82 -2.77
N THR A 147 11.88 -7.84 -2.17
CA THR A 147 10.91 -8.71 -2.85
C THR A 147 9.85 -9.18 -1.86
N ALA A 148 8.61 -9.36 -2.32
CA ALA A 148 7.56 -10.02 -1.55
C ALA A 148 6.77 -11.02 -2.41
N ARG A 149 6.10 -11.97 -1.76
CA ARG A 149 5.28 -13.00 -2.41
C ARG A 149 3.86 -12.99 -1.83
N MET A 150 2.87 -13.08 -2.70
CA MET A 150 1.46 -13.15 -2.31
C MET A 150 1.01 -14.58 -2.01
N PHE A 151 0.12 -14.72 -1.04
CA PHE A 151 -0.57 -15.93 -0.64
C PHE A 151 -2.06 -15.61 -0.47
N ASP A 152 -2.93 -16.53 -0.89
CA ASP A 152 -4.38 -16.47 -0.67
C ASP A 152 -4.71 -17.31 0.57
N GLU A 153 -5.47 -16.76 1.52
CA GLU A 153 -5.78 -17.42 2.80
C GLU A 153 -7.11 -18.19 2.76
N ARG A 154 -7.41 -18.88 1.65
CA ARG A 154 -8.62 -19.71 1.52
C ARG A 154 -8.64 -20.86 2.53
#